data_AF-A0A0E9WHC5-F1
#
_entry.id   AF-A0A0E9WHC5-F1
#
_cell.length_a   1.000
_cell.length_b   1.000
_cell.length_c   1.000
_cell.angle_alpha   90.00
_cell.angle_beta   90.00
_cell.angle_gamma   90.00
#
_symmetry.space_group_name_H-M   'P 1'
#
loop_
_entity.id
_entity.type
_entity.pdbx_description
1 polymer ?
#
loop_
_entity_poly.entity_id
_entity_poly.type
_entity_poly.pdbx_seq_one_letter_code
_entity_poly.pdbx_strand_id
1 'polypeptide(L)'
;MLTVQGKNIEQHLKEFLLVASSTLLQLGQNVAAVESKNRDSIYLLLHMIVEESPFLSQDMLENCFPYALLRNAYREVYKASVITMG
;
A
#
# COMPACT_ATOMS: atom_id res chain seq x y z
N MET A 1 8.42 -15.03 13.52
CA MET A 1 9.46 -14.14 14.07
C MET A 1 8.96 -13.38 15.30
N LEU A 2 7.90 -12.57 15.20
CA LEU A 2 7.40 -11.74 16.32
C LEU A 2 6.79 -12.56 17.47
N THR A 3 6.05 -13.63 17.15
CA THR A 3 5.48 -14.57 18.15
C THR A 3 6.57 -15.25 18.99
N VAL A 4 7.71 -15.58 18.37
CA VAL A 4 8.85 -16.24 19.04
C VAL A 4 9.59 -15.26 19.96
N GLN A 5 9.55 -13.96 19.63
CA GLN A 5 10.15 -12.89 20.44
C GLN A 5 9.20 -12.37 21.53
N GLY A 6 7.98 -12.92 21.66
CA GLY A 6 6.98 -12.43 22.62
C GLY A 6 6.51 -11.00 22.37
N LYS A 7 6.69 -10.48 21.14
CA LYS A 7 6.34 -9.10 20.78
C LYS A 7 4.90 -9.01 20.29
N ASN A 8 4.25 -7.88 20.53
CA ASN A 8 2.89 -7.62 20.06
C ASN A 8 2.87 -7.46 18.53
N ILE A 9 2.28 -8.44 17.84
CA ILE A 9 2.26 -8.53 16.38
C ILE A 9 1.47 -7.36 15.77
N GLU A 10 0.31 -7.06 16.34
CA GLU A 10 -0.59 -6.00 15.89
C GLU A 10 0.09 -4.64 15.93
N GLN A 11 0.79 -4.33 17.03
CA GLN A 11 1.53 -3.07 17.15
C GLN A 11 2.62 -2.92 16.09
N HIS A 12 3.42 -3.97 15.86
CA HIS A 12 4.49 -3.92 14.86
C HIS A 12 3.94 -3.80 13.43
N LEU A 13 2.81 -4.45 13.14
CA LEU A 13 2.15 -4.33 11.84
C LEU A 13 1.54 -2.94 11.63
N LYS A 14 0.99 -2.31 12.68
CA LYS A 14 0.52 -0.92 12.62
C LYS A 14 1.66 0.06 12.37
N GLU A 15 2.78 -0.10 13.07
CA GLU A 15 3.98 0.71 12.85
C GLU A 15 4.52 0.53 11.42
N PHE A 16 4.59 -0.70 10.93
CA PHE A 16 4.95 -0.99 9.56
C PHE A 16 4.02 -0.30 8.55
N LEU A 17 2.70 -0.42 8.75
CA LEU A 17 1.69 0.19 7.88
C LEU A 17 1.86 1.71 7.80
N LEU A 18 2.11 2.36 8.94
CA LEU A 18 2.33 3.80 9.01
C LEU A 18 3.59 4.23 8.25
N VAL A 19 4.71 3.52 8.45
CA VAL A 19 5.98 3.82 7.78
C VAL A 19 5.88 3.57 6.27
N ALA A 20 5.27 2.46 5.87
CA ALA A 20 5.07 2.14 4.46
C ALA A 20 4.17 3.17 3.77
N SER A 21 3.03 3.51 4.38
CA SER A 21 2.09 4.51 3.84
C SER A 21 2.74 5.88 3.69
N SER A 22 3.45 6.37 4.72
CA SER A 22 4.12 7.66 4.68
C SER A 22 5.23 7.71 3.61
N THR A 23 6.02 6.64 3.47
CA THR A 23 7.05 6.52 2.44
C THR A 23 6.45 6.57 1.04
N LEU A 24 5.35 5.86 0.80
CA LEU A 24 4.64 5.84 -0.48
C LEU A 24 4.02 7.19 -0.84
N LEU A 25 3.44 7.88 0.15
CA LEU A 25 2.89 9.24 0.00
C LEU A 25 3.99 10.26 -0.31
N GLN A 26 5.12 10.21 0.40
CA GLN A 26 6.28 11.08 0.15
C GLN A 26 6.87 10.84 -1.24
N LEU A 27 6.99 9.57 -1.65
CA LEU A 27 7.37 9.23 -3.01
C LEU A 27 6.41 9.94 -3.98
N GLY A 28 5.10 9.98 -3.68
CA GLY A 28 4.02 10.55 -4.51
C GLY A 28 4.17 12.01 -4.84
N GLN A 29 4.79 12.74 -3.92
CA GLN A 29 5.03 14.18 -4.04
C GLN A 29 6.33 14.46 -4.81
N ASN A 30 7.28 13.52 -4.83
CA ASN A 30 8.54 13.64 -5.56
C ASN A 30 8.37 13.17 -7.02
N VAL A 31 7.95 14.11 -7.88
CA VAL A 31 7.71 13.90 -9.33
C VAL A 31 9.02 13.77 -10.14
N ALA A 32 10.19 13.90 -9.51
CA ALA A 32 11.46 14.13 -10.20
C ALA A 32 12.12 12.89 -10.83
N ALA A 33 11.67 11.66 -10.56
CA ALA A 33 12.39 10.47 -11.02
C ALA A 33 11.50 9.54 -11.85
N VAL A 34 12.11 9.08 -12.94
CA VAL A 34 11.77 8.00 -13.89
C VAL A 34 11.30 6.67 -13.22
N GLU A 35 11.30 6.58 -11.88
CA GLU A 35 10.91 5.43 -11.07
C GLU A 35 9.39 5.28 -10.85
N SER A 36 8.57 6.15 -11.45
CA SER A 36 7.12 6.18 -11.22
C SER A 36 6.30 5.11 -11.95
N LYS A 37 6.94 4.32 -12.83
CA LYS A 37 6.23 3.48 -13.82
C LYS A 37 5.26 2.45 -13.22
N ASN A 38 5.55 1.94 -12.03
CA ASN A 38 4.76 0.89 -11.37
C ASN A 38 4.24 1.30 -9.98
N ARG A 39 4.18 2.59 -9.68
CA ARG A 39 3.76 3.07 -8.36
C ARG A 39 2.35 2.67 -7.98
N ASP A 40 1.45 2.71 -8.94
CA ASP A 40 0.05 2.32 -8.73
C ASP A 40 -0.01 0.86 -8.28
N SER A 41 0.73 -0.03 -8.95
CA SER A 41 0.86 -1.43 -8.55
C SER A 41 1.41 -1.59 -7.12
N ILE A 42 2.34 -0.73 -6.68
CA ILE A 42 2.88 -0.77 -5.32
C ILE A 42 1.83 -0.34 -4.28
N TYR A 43 0.96 0.62 -4.60
CA TYR A 43 -0.14 0.98 -3.70
C TYR A 43 -1.10 -0.20 -3.50
N LEU A 44 -1.33 -1.00 -4.54
CA LEU A 44 -2.16 -2.20 -4.44
C LEU A 44 -1.52 -3.27 -3.53
N LEU A 45 -0.20 -3.37 -3.47
CA LEU A 45 0.48 -4.26 -2.51
C LEU A 45 0.12 -3.91 -1.07
N LEU A 46 0.04 -2.62 -0.74
CA LEU A 46 -0.33 -2.17 0.59
C LEU A 46 -1.75 -2.61 0.96
N HIS A 47 -2.69 -2.50 0.01
CA HIS A 47 -4.06 -2.98 0.20
C HIS A 47 -4.11 -4.50 0.39
N MET A 48 -3.41 -5.27 -0.45
CA MET A 48 -3.35 -6.74 -0.31
C MET A 48 -2.75 -7.18 1.03
N ILE A 49 -1.72 -6.48 1.54
CA ILE A 49 -1.14 -6.77 2.87
C ILE A 49 -2.18 -6.59 3.98
N VAL A 50 -3.05 -5.58 3.87
CA VAL A 50 -4.10 -5.32 4.85
C VAL A 50 -5.23 -6.35 4.74
N GLU A 51 -5.58 -6.80 3.54
CA GLU A 51 -6.59 -7.85 3.34
C GLU A 51 -6.14 -9.22 3.85
N GLU A 52 -4.88 -9.57 3.66
CA GLU A 52 -4.32 -10.86 4.11
C GLU A 52 -4.02 -10.90 5.61
N SER A 53 -3.90 -9.75 6.27
CA SER A 53 -3.52 -9.68 7.68
C SER A 53 -4.74 -9.64 8.60
N PRO A 54 -4.92 -10.61 9.52
CA PRO A 54 -6.00 -10.57 10.50
C PRO A 54 -5.78 -9.51 11.60
N PHE A 55 -4.64 -8.83 11.61
CA PHE A 55 -4.27 -7.82 12.61
C PHE A 55 -4.43 -6.38 12.09
N LEU A 56 -4.74 -6.22 10.80
CA LEU A 56 -4.93 -4.91 10.17
C LEU A 56 -6.38 -4.81 9.69
N SER A 57 -6.95 -3.62 9.77
CA SER A 57 -8.28 -3.33 9.22
C SER A 57 -8.22 -2.28 8.13
N GLN A 58 -9.24 -2.24 7.28
CA GLN A 58 -9.35 -1.20 6.24
C GLN A 58 -9.45 0.20 6.85
N ASP A 59 -10.12 0.37 8.02
CA ASP A 59 -10.15 1.65 8.73
C ASP A 59 -8.75 2.11 9.16
N MET A 60 -7.88 1.18 9.58
CA MET A 60 -6.49 1.51 9.93
C MET A 60 -5.69 1.93 8.71
N LEU A 61 -5.92 1.28 7.56
CA LEU A 61 -5.32 1.69 6.30
C LEU A 61 -5.79 3.07 5.87
N GLU A 62 -7.09 3.36 5.93
CA GLU A 62 -7.65 4.65 5.52
C GLU A 62 -7.09 5.83 6.35
N ASN A 63 -6.82 5.59 7.64
CA ASN A 63 -6.18 6.58 8.51
C ASN A 63 -4.73 6.89 8.12
N CYS A 64 -4.02 5.97 7.46
CA CYS A 64 -2.62 6.12 7.05
C CYS A 64 -2.44 6.41 5.56
N PHE A 65 -3.38 5.96 4.72
CA PHE A 65 -3.31 6.00 3.28
C PHE A 65 -4.71 6.22 2.66
N PRO A 66 -4.93 7.31 1.91
CA PRO A 66 -6.25 7.63 1.37
C PRO A 66 -6.76 6.56 0.39
N TYR A 67 -7.97 6.05 0.63
CA TYR A 67 -8.59 5.06 -0.26
C TYR A 67 -8.76 5.54 -1.71
N ALA A 68 -8.91 6.85 -1.92
CA ALA A 68 -8.96 7.46 -3.25
C ALA A 68 -7.71 7.15 -4.10
N LEU A 69 -6.52 7.08 -3.48
CA LEU A 69 -5.28 6.73 -4.17
C LEU A 69 -5.28 5.26 -4.62
N LEU A 70 -5.79 4.36 -3.77
CA LEU A 70 -5.94 2.94 -4.12
C LEU A 70 -6.92 2.75 -5.27
N ARG A 71 -8.08 3.42 -5.21
CA ARG A 71 -9.09 3.38 -6.28
C ARG A 71 -8.52 3.90 -7.60
N ASN A 72 -7.72 4.96 -7.56
CA ASN A 72 -7.06 5.48 -8.76
C ASN A 72 -6.01 4.48 -9.28
N ALA A 73 -5.21 3.89 -8.40
CA ALA A 73 -4.23 2.88 -8.77
C ALA A 73 -4.88 1.65 -9.44
N TYR A 74 -5.98 1.12 -8.88
CA TYR A 74 -6.74 0.04 -9.52
C TYR A 74 -7.20 0.41 -10.93
N ARG A 75 -7.69 1.64 -11.12
CA ARG A 75 -8.14 2.12 -12.43
C ARG A 75 -6.99 2.16 -13.43
N GLU A 76 -5.85 2.73 -13.05
CA GLU A 76 -4.71 2.87 -13.95
C GLU A 76 -4.07 1.52 -14.30
N VAL A 77 -3.93 0.63 -13.32
CA VAL A 77 -3.45 -0.75 -13.56
C VAL A 77 -4.41 -1.52 -14.46
N TYR A 78 -5.72 -1.43 -14.23
CA TYR A 78 -6.71 -2.10 -15.08
C TYR A 78 -6.75 -1.55 -16.51
N LYS A 79 -6.61 -0.22 -16.69
CA LYS A 79 -6.47 0.36 -18.04
C LYS A 79 -5.22 -0.15 -18.74
N ALA A 80 -4.07 -0.14 -18.05
CA ALA A 80 -2.80 -0.60 -18.61
C ALA A 80 -2.84 -2.09 -19.00
N SER A 81 -3.50 -2.93 -18.20
CA SER A 81 -3.67 -4.35 -18.52
C SER A 81 -4.56 -4.58 -19.74
N VAL A 82 -5.68 -3.84 -19.86
CA VAL A 82 -6.57 -3.89 -21.03
C VAL A 82 -5.84 -3.46 -22.31
N ILE A 83 -5.01 -2.41 -22.26
CA ILE A 83 -4.24 -1.92 -23.42
C ILE A 83 -3.18 -2.94 -23.87
N THR A 84 -2.61 -3.73 -22.96
CA THR A 84 -1.55 -4.71 -23.29
C THR A 84 -2.10 -6.02 -23.88
N MET A 85 -3.40 -6.28 -23.71
CA MET A 85 -4.07 -7.52 -24.14
C MET A 85 -4.91 -7.37 -25.43
N GLY A 86 -4.92 -6.18 -26.05
CA GLY A 86 -5.58 -5.90 -27.32
C GLY A 86 -4.57 -5.58 -28.43
#